data_AF-A0AAN6QT99-F1
#
_entry.id   AF-A0AAN6QT99-F1
#
_cell.length_a   1.000
_cell.length_b   1.000
_cell.length_c   1.000
_cell.angle_alpha   90.00
_cell.angle_beta   90.00
_cell.angle_gamma   90.00
#
_symmetry.space_group_name_H-M   'P 1'
#
loop_
_entity.id
_entity.type
_entity.pdbx_description
1 polymer ?
#
loop_
_entity_poly.entity_id
_entity_poly.type
_entity_poly.pdbx_seq_one_letter_code
_entity_poly.pdbx_strand_id
1 'polypeptide(L)'
;MARRKIIIDTDPGVDDILALLLAFASLPDELEVLLISVTYGNIDVQNCLRNVVSLFHHIEQEIAWGERQGRSTGFETLRKTKPLVAVGPDHPLNDQILMADHFRKSRLLHPSMTPDEAWKALFNPDETAKDPVMAASAFELPKRNTLFNVSHRPSHLEILRLLRESESDTITIVAIGPLTTLALAAAEDPEVFLRVKEVVVMGGTIDQAGNVSPPAHHPWAPEPPYRLIKQAPGPIRDLLNRRNQITPLAEFNTFADAYAAARVYALTSPNPHTTLPPTPPAPPGVDPGGDAPPQFLAPYPEKLSKCLKVTLFPLDITERHLLTRGEYRKVITPLLEAKSPLAEWTEASSARPLIRSKRSKKTSAEMPSLYSSTTH
;
A
#
# COMPACT_ATOMS: atom_id res chain seq x y z
N MET A 1 -25.40 12.08 8.07
CA MET A 1 -25.22 10.78 7.39
C MET A 1 -24.73 9.77 8.41
N ALA A 2 -24.90 8.45 8.18
CA ALA A 2 -24.30 7.45 9.07
C ALA A 2 -22.76 7.48 8.96
N ARG A 3 -22.07 7.31 10.09
CA ARG A 3 -20.60 7.22 10.20
C ARG A 3 -20.05 6.13 9.28
N ARG A 4 -19.06 6.47 8.45
CA ARG A 4 -18.44 5.53 7.51
C ARG A 4 -17.33 4.75 8.21
N LYS A 5 -17.42 3.42 8.20
CA LYS A 5 -16.36 2.54 8.72
C LYS A 5 -15.40 2.19 7.59
N ILE A 6 -14.12 2.43 7.80
CA ILE A 6 -13.09 2.18 6.80
C ILE A 6 -11.93 1.35 7.33
N ILE A 7 -11.35 0.57 6.42
CA ILE A 7 -10.02 -0.02 6.55
C ILE A 7 -9.13 0.70 5.53
N ILE A 8 -7.92 1.07 5.92
CA ILE A 8 -6.92 1.67 5.03
C ILE A 8 -5.82 0.64 4.83
N ASP A 9 -5.57 0.22 3.59
CA ASP A 9 -4.44 -0.65 3.21
C ASP A 9 -3.42 0.19 2.43
N THR A 10 -2.19 0.30 2.94
CA THR A 10 -1.24 1.36 2.56
C THR A 10 0.23 0.91 2.64
N ASP A 11 1.07 1.46 1.77
CA ASP A 11 2.54 1.39 1.78
C ASP A 11 3.15 2.78 2.10
N PRO A 12 2.93 3.30 3.33
CA PRO A 12 2.99 4.71 3.70
C PRO A 12 4.15 5.52 3.10
N GLY A 13 3.88 6.12 1.93
CA GLY A 13 4.63 7.19 1.30
C GLY A 13 4.16 8.58 1.74
N VAL A 14 4.67 9.63 1.09
CA VAL A 14 4.33 11.02 1.48
C VAL A 14 2.83 11.29 1.30
N ASP A 15 2.26 10.80 0.20
CA ASP A 15 0.86 10.90 -0.17
C ASP A 15 -0.05 10.04 0.72
N ASP A 16 0.34 8.81 1.05
CA ASP A 16 -0.39 7.99 2.04
C ASP A 16 -0.46 8.66 3.41
N ILE A 17 0.65 9.25 3.86
CA ILE A 17 0.70 9.96 5.14
C ILE A 17 -0.29 11.12 5.13
N LEU A 18 -0.41 11.85 4.01
CA LEU A 18 -1.41 12.91 3.87
C LEU A 18 -2.85 12.34 3.86
N ALA A 19 -3.08 11.20 3.22
CA ALA A 19 -4.37 10.52 3.23
C ALA A 19 -4.76 10.05 4.64
N LEU A 20 -3.82 9.48 5.39
CA LEU A 20 -3.99 9.09 6.79
C LEU A 20 -4.27 10.31 7.68
N LEU A 21 -3.53 11.40 7.53
CA LEU A 21 -3.77 12.65 8.25
C LEU A 21 -5.17 13.22 7.96
N LEU A 22 -5.61 13.19 6.71
CA LEU A 22 -6.96 13.61 6.31
C LEU A 22 -8.05 12.72 6.95
N ALA A 23 -7.85 11.40 6.94
CA ALA A 23 -8.76 10.46 7.60
C ALA A 23 -8.84 10.72 9.11
N PHE A 24 -7.70 10.97 9.76
CA PHE A 24 -7.65 11.21 11.21
C PHE A 24 -8.18 12.58 11.62
N ALA A 25 -8.05 13.58 10.75
CA ALA A 25 -8.61 14.92 10.95
C ALA A 25 -10.12 15.02 10.70
N SER A 26 -10.74 13.95 10.15
CA SER A 26 -12.19 13.89 9.93
C SER A 26 -12.96 13.89 11.25
N LEU A 27 -14.25 14.26 11.22
CA LEU A 27 -15.07 14.27 12.42
C LEU A 27 -15.48 12.84 12.85
N PRO A 28 -15.63 12.57 14.15
CA PRO A 28 -15.91 11.20 14.63
C PRO A 28 -17.27 10.64 14.22
N ASP A 29 -18.21 11.50 13.84
CA ASP A 29 -19.53 11.10 13.35
C ASP A 29 -19.55 10.92 11.82
N GLU A 30 -18.47 11.28 11.13
CA GLU A 30 -18.30 11.11 9.69
C GLU A 30 -17.51 9.83 9.37
N LEU A 31 -16.42 9.57 10.10
CA LEU A 31 -15.46 8.50 9.78
C LEU A 31 -15.04 7.68 11.01
N GLU A 32 -14.79 6.39 10.78
CA GLU A 32 -14.16 5.46 11.70
C GLU A 32 -13.07 4.70 10.97
N VAL A 33 -11.81 4.88 11.37
CA VAL A 33 -10.71 4.05 10.88
C VAL A 33 -10.59 2.83 11.78
N LEU A 34 -10.98 1.67 11.29
CA LEU A 34 -10.96 0.41 12.04
C LEU A 34 -9.56 -0.22 12.05
N LEU A 35 -8.91 -0.20 10.89
CA LEU A 35 -7.63 -0.86 10.65
C LEU A 35 -6.79 -0.04 9.67
N ILE A 36 -5.51 0.07 9.99
CA ILE A 36 -4.42 0.44 9.09
C ILE A 36 -3.65 -0.85 8.82
N SER A 37 -3.87 -1.40 7.64
CA SER A 37 -3.09 -2.51 7.10
C SER A 37 -1.86 -1.94 6.41
N VAL A 38 -0.68 -2.38 6.84
CA VAL A 38 0.59 -1.89 6.29
C VAL A 38 1.19 -2.96 5.38
N THR A 39 1.40 -2.63 4.12
CA THR A 39 2.03 -3.51 3.13
C THR A 39 3.34 -2.89 2.61
N TYR A 40 4.13 -3.69 1.89
CA TYR A 40 5.29 -3.20 1.14
C TYR A 40 4.86 -2.32 -0.04
N GLY A 41 5.80 -1.55 -0.59
CA GLY A 41 5.63 -0.84 -1.84
C GLY A 41 6.93 -0.26 -2.35
N ASN A 42 7.05 1.06 -2.45
CA ASN A 42 8.31 1.71 -2.86
C ASN A 42 9.46 1.45 -1.86
N ILE A 43 9.12 1.15 -0.62
CA ILE A 43 10.03 0.75 0.45
C ILE A 43 9.52 -0.57 1.06
N ASP A 44 10.38 -1.28 1.78
CA ASP A 44 9.99 -2.52 2.47
C ASP A 44 8.97 -2.26 3.59
N VAL A 45 8.21 -3.31 3.92
CA VAL A 45 7.11 -3.21 4.89
C VAL A 45 7.55 -2.77 6.29
N GLN A 46 8.81 -3.00 6.67
CA GLN A 46 9.33 -2.58 7.98
C GLN A 46 9.52 -1.07 8.02
N ASN A 47 10.08 -0.49 6.95
CA ASN A 47 10.14 0.96 6.80
C ASN A 47 8.75 1.60 6.64
N CYS A 48 7.81 0.92 5.96
CA CYS A 48 6.41 1.34 5.95
C CYS A 48 5.83 1.41 7.36
N LEU A 49 6.00 0.36 8.16
CA LEU A 49 5.51 0.31 9.55
C LEU A 49 6.13 1.43 10.40
N ARG A 50 7.44 1.67 10.24
CA ARG A 50 8.13 2.79 10.89
C ARG A 50 7.47 4.13 10.57
N ASN A 51 7.07 4.37 9.32
CA ASN A 51 6.43 5.62 8.92
C ASN A 51 5.07 5.81 9.61
N VAL A 52 4.25 4.75 9.70
CA VAL A 52 2.96 4.79 10.41
C VAL A 52 3.15 5.05 11.91
N VAL A 53 4.11 4.37 12.55
CA VAL A 53 4.41 4.61 13.97
C VAL A 53 4.92 6.04 14.21
N SER A 54 5.76 6.54 13.30
CA SER A 54 6.30 7.90 13.35
C SER A 54 5.20 8.96 13.16
N LEU A 55 4.21 8.69 12.28
CA LEU A 55 3.02 9.52 12.12
C LEU A 55 2.26 9.66 13.43
N PHE A 56 1.92 8.54 14.08
CA PHE A 56 1.21 8.58 15.37
C PHE A 56 2.01 9.34 16.43
N HIS A 57 3.32 9.14 16.48
CA HIS A 57 4.20 9.86 17.40
C HIS A 57 4.13 11.38 17.21
N HIS A 58 4.15 11.86 15.96
CA HIS A 58 4.07 13.29 15.68
C HIS A 58 2.66 13.87 15.88
N ILE A 59 1.60 13.09 15.64
CA ILE A 59 0.23 13.50 15.99
C ILE A 59 0.09 13.67 17.51
N GLU A 60 0.65 12.75 18.31
CA GLU A 60 0.64 12.85 19.77
C GLU A 60 1.37 14.11 20.26
N GLN A 61 2.53 14.41 19.67
CA GLN A 61 3.27 15.63 19.96
C GLN A 61 2.49 16.89 19.56
N GLU A 62 1.81 16.87 18.41
CA GLU A 62 0.98 17.98 17.92
C GLU A 62 -0.20 18.26 18.84
N ILE A 63 -0.91 17.21 19.29
CA ILE A 63 -2.02 17.33 20.24
C ILE A 63 -1.51 17.94 21.55
N ALA A 64 -0.43 17.40 22.12
CA ALA A 64 0.15 17.90 23.37
C ALA A 64 0.69 19.35 23.24
N TRP A 65 1.20 19.73 22.07
CA TRP A 65 1.55 21.10 21.76
C TRP A 65 0.31 22.00 21.68
N GLY A 66 -0.73 21.58 20.97
CA GLY A 66 -1.99 22.32 20.83
C GLY A 66 -2.70 22.57 22.15
N GLU A 67 -2.76 21.57 23.03
CA GLU A 67 -3.35 21.68 24.38
C GLU A 67 -2.62 22.73 25.23
N ARG A 68 -1.28 22.77 25.18
CA ARG A 68 -0.47 23.78 25.88
C ARG A 68 -0.68 25.20 25.36
N GLN A 69 -1.07 25.34 24.10
CA GLN A 69 -1.35 26.62 23.45
C GLN A 69 -2.83 27.03 23.54
N GLY A 70 -3.69 26.22 24.17
CA GLY A 70 -5.13 26.47 24.24
C GLY A 70 -5.84 26.41 22.87
N ARG A 71 -5.28 25.65 21.90
CA ARG A 71 -5.85 25.50 20.55
C ARG A 71 -6.77 24.28 20.48
N SER A 72 -7.70 24.28 19.53
CA SER A 72 -8.44 23.07 19.17
C SER A 72 -7.44 22.00 18.75
N THR A 73 -7.53 20.83 19.36
CA THR A 73 -6.51 19.77 19.24
C THR A 73 -6.60 18.97 17.96
N GLY A 74 -7.73 19.05 17.24
CA GLY A 74 -8.02 18.22 16.09
C GLY A 74 -7.98 16.72 16.43
N PHE A 75 -8.03 15.89 15.39
CA PHE A 75 -7.90 14.44 15.51
C PHE A 75 -8.90 13.79 16.48
N GLU A 76 -10.12 14.36 16.63
CA GLU A 76 -11.11 13.82 17.56
C GLU A 76 -11.47 12.37 17.23
N THR A 77 -11.40 11.99 15.95
CA THR A 77 -11.63 10.61 15.49
C THR A 77 -10.65 9.62 16.13
N LEU A 78 -9.35 9.92 16.14
CA LEU A 78 -8.33 9.07 16.79
C LEU A 78 -8.50 9.00 18.31
N ARG A 79 -8.98 10.09 18.92
CA ARG A 79 -9.23 10.14 20.37
C ARG A 79 -10.48 9.34 20.76
N LYS A 80 -11.49 9.27 19.88
CA LYS A 80 -12.73 8.52 20.10
C LYS A 80 -12.53 7.03 19.82
N THR A 81 -11.81 6.68 18.76
CA THR A 81 -11.57 5.29 18.37
C THR A 81 -10.15 5.14 17.83
N LYS A 82 -9.35 4.33 18.53
CA LYS A 82 -7.99 3.99 18.10
C LYS A 82 -8.04 2.92 17.00
N PRO A 83 -7.47 3.16 15.81
CA PRO A 83 -7.38 2.13 14.78
C PRO A 83 -6.47 1.00 15.25
N LEU A 84 -6.72 -0.21 14.74
CA LEU A 84 -5.73 -1.28 14.74
C LEU A 84 -4.64 -0.97 13.72
N VAL A 85 -3.40 -1.36 14.02
CA VAL A 85 -2.30 -1.40 13.05
C VAL A 85 -1.85 -2.85 12.93
N ALA A 86 -1.89 -3.38 11.71
CA ALA A 86 -1.47 -4.76 11.42
C ALA A 86 -0.51 -4.79 10.23
N VAL A 87 0.50 -5.65 10.33
CA VAL A 87 1.51 -5.82 9.27
C VAL A 87 1.04 -6.86 8.27
N GLY A 88 1.10 -6.51 7.00
CA GLY A 88 0.74 -7.33 5.86
C GLY A 88 1.94 -8.01 5.20
N PRO A 89 1.80 -8.42 3.94
CA PRO A 89 2.89 -9.03 3.18
C PRO A 89 4.06 -8.05 2.98
N ASP A 90 5.26 -8.60 2.86
CA ASP A 90 6.50 -7.86 2.64
C ASP A 90 7.00 -7.91 1.18
N HIS A 91 6.29 -8.62 0.30
CA HIS A 91 6.63 -8.78 -1.11
C HIS A 91 5.43 -9.20 -1.97
N PRO A 92 5.50 -9.04 -3.32
CA PRO A 92 4.42 -9.42 -4.23
C PRO A 92 4.10 -10.92 -4.23
N LEU A 93 2.86 -11.27 -4.57
CA LEU A 93 2.45 -12.66 -4.80
C LEU A 93 3.30 -13.35 -5.85
N ASN A 94 3.73 -12.62 -6.89
CA ASN A 94 4.59 -13.18 -7.93
C ASN A 94 6.00 -13.51 -7.41
N ASP A 95 6.50 -12.78 -6.41
CA ASP A 95 7.80 -13.03 -5.79
C ASP A 95 7.70 -14.15 -4.75
N GLN A 96 6.54 -14.33 -4.09
CA GLN A 96 6.25 -15.53 -3.27
C GLN A 96 6.37 -16.81 -4.09
N ILE A 97 6.00 -16.77 -5.38
CA ILE A 97 6.14 -17.89 -6.30
C ILE A 97 7.61 -18.16 -6.61
N LEU A 98 8.43 -17.11 -6.78
CA LEU A 98 9.88 -17.18 -7.03
C LEU A 98 10.71 -17.59 -5.81
N MET A 99 10.23 -17.30 -4.58
CA MET A 99 10.96 -17.50 -3.33
C MET A 99 10.50 -18.71 -2.50
N ALA A 100 9.48 -19.44 -2.94
CA ALA A 100 8.87 -20.57 -2.23
C ALA A 100 9.86 -21.69 -1.83
N ASP A 101 11.08 -21.74 -2.38
CA ASP A 101 12.12 -22.69 -1.97
C ASP A 101 13.36 -22.09 -1.27
N HIS A 102 13.57 -20.77 -1.29
CA HIS A 102 14.75 -20.17 -0.63
C HIS A 102 14.50 -19.76 0.83
N PHE A 103 13.24 -19.46 1.18
CA PHE A 103 12.85 -18.97 2.51
C PHE A 103 12.57 -20.06 3.56
N ARG A 104 13.02 -21.29 3.34
CA ARG A 104 13.21 -22.24 4.44
C ARG A 104 14.54 -22.02 5.20
N LYS A 105 15.47 -21.18 4.72
CA LYS A 105 16.84 -21.12 5.31
C LYS A 105 17.53 -19.75 5.46
N SER A 106 16.90 -18.59 5.22
CA SER A 106 17.60 -17.30 5.39
C SER A 106 16.81 -16.32 6.28
N ARG A 107 16.88 -16.53 7.60
CA ARG A 107 16.84 -15.43 8.57
C ARG A 107 18.27 -14.99 8.79
N LEU A 108 18.71 -13.90 8.17
CA LEU A 108 20.00 -13.30 8.48
C LEU A 108 19.85 -11.81 8.79
N LEU A 109 20.25 -11.52 10.03
CA LEU A 109 20.35 -10.23 10.70
C LEU A 109 21.26 -9.26 9.93
N HIS A 110 20.99 -7.96 10.09
CA HIS A 110 22.02 -6.94 10.05
C HIS A 110 22.22 -6.35 11.45
N PRO A 111 23.42 -6.42 12.05
CA PRO A 111 23.67 -5.89 13.39
C PRO A 111 24.11 -4.43 13.31
N SER A 112 23.19 -3.51 13.62
CA SER A 112 23.54 -2.17 14.09
C SER A 112 22.34 -1.56 14.82
N MET A 113 22.35 -1.65 16.14
CA MET A 113 21.30 -1.13 17.01
C MET A 113 21.58 0.33 17.40
N THR A 114 20.56 1.18 17.25
CA THR A 114 20.41 2.45 17.97
C THR A 114 19.03 2.49 18.65
N PRO A 115 18.81 3.36 19.65
CA PRO A 115 17.53 3.45 20.37
C PRO A 115 16.28 3.74 19.49
N ASP A 116 16.47 4.11 18.22
CA ASP A 116 15.44 4.45 17.22
C ASP A 116 14.60 3.24 16.73
N GLU A 117 14.95 2.01 17.11
CA GLU A 117 14.27 0.80 16.63
C GLU A 117 13.28 0.17 17.61
N ALA A 118 13.02 0.83 18.74
CA ALA A 118 12.15 0.32 19.81
C ALA A 118 10.71 -0.02 19.33
N TRP A 119 10.26 0.52 18.20
CA TRP A 119 8.97 0.17 17.60
C TRP A 119 8.91 -1.25 17.04
N LYS A 120 10.04 -1.85 16.61
CA LYS A 120 10.08 -3.23 16.08
C LYS A 120 9.59 -4.22 17.13
N ALA A 121 9.90 -3.94 18.38
CA ALA A 121 9.49 -4.71 19.52
C ALA A 121 7.97 -4.79 19.72
N LEU A 122 7.23 -3.76 19.29
CA LEU A 122 5.77 -3.75 19.41
C LEU A 122 5.13 -4.84 18.55
N PHE A 123 5.75 -5.23 17.45
CA PHE A 123 5.17 -6.15 16.47
C PHE A 123 5.81 -7.55 16.48
N ASN A 124 7.05 -7.68 16.99
CA ASN A 124 7.80 -8.94 17.09
C ASN A 124 8.15 -9.33 18.54
N PRO A 125 7.20 -9.83 19.35
CA PRO A 125 7.46 -10.20 20.75
C PRO A 125 8.51 -11.31 20.92
N ASP A 126 8.63 -12.26 19.98
CA ASP A 126 9.60 -13.36 20.07
C ASP A 126 11.07 -12.93 19.85
N GLU A 127 11.30 -11.83 19.13
CA GLU A 127 12.64 -11.25 18.98
C GLU A 127 13.02 -10.43 20.20
N THR A 128 12.05 -9.76 20.85
CA THR A 128 12.27 -9.00 22.08
C THR A 128 12.62 -9.87 23.28
N ALA A 129 12.09 -11.10 23.35
CA ALA A 129 12.40 -12.03 24.44
C ALA A 129 13.85 -12.56 24.39
N LYS A 130 14.55 -12.43 23.25
CA LYS A 130 15.92 -12.92 23.06
C LYS A 130 17.00 -11.87 23.30
N ASP A 131 16.61 -10.60 23.47
CA ASP A 131 17.53 -9.49 23.67
C ASP A 131 17.09 -8.62 24.88
N PRO A 132 17.86 -8.63 25.99
CA PRO A 132 17.54 -7.88 27.21
C PRO A 132 17.43 -6.36 27.03
N VAL A 133 18.10 -5.78 26.01
CA VAL A 133 18.08 -4.33 25.74
C VAL A 133 16.83 -3.95 24.95
N MET A 134 16.45 -4.79 23.97
CA MET A 134 15.16 -4.67 23.28
C MET A 134 13.99 -4.88 24.23
N ALA A 135 14.08 -5.83 25.16
CA ALA A 135 13.07 -6.00 26.21
C ALA A 135 12.93 -4.76 27.12
N ALA A 136 13.96 -3.94 27.31
CA ALA A 136 13.82 -2.71 28.08
C ALA A 136 13.06 -1.60 27.30
N SER A 137 13.37 -1.41 26.02
CA SER A 137 12.75 -0.38 25.16
C SER A 137 11.34 -0.77 24.67
N ALA A 138 11.12 -2.06 24.40
CA ALA A 138 9.83 -2.68 24.12
C ALA A 138 8.81 -2.46 25.23
N PHE A 139 9.26 -2.35 26.48
CA PHE A 139 8.39 -2.16 27.65
C PHE A 139 8.17 -0.67 27.98
N GLU A 140 8.87 0.27 27.34
CA GLU A 140 8.65 1.71 27.50
C GLU A 140 7.59 2.27 26.53
N LEU A 141 7.47 1.73 25.32
CA LEU A 141 6.50 2.19 24.31
C LEU A 141 5.02 1.84 24.62
N PRO A 142 4.66 0.61 25.06
CA PRO A 142 3.29 0.27 25.47
C PRO A 142 2.83 0.96 26.75
N LYS A 143 3.77 1.55 27.53
CA LYS A 143 3.44 2.37 28.71
C LYS A 143 3.02 3.79 28.35
N ARG A 144 3.20 4.22 27.09
CA ARG A 144 2.61 5.45 26.56
C ARG A 144 1.23 5.14 26.01
N ASN A 145 0.24 5.98 26.32
CA ASN A 145 -1.11 5.88 25.79
C ASN A 145 -1.11 6.20 24.29
N THR A 146 -0.73 5.24 23.44
CA THR A 146 -0.58 5.42 21.99
C THR A 146 -1.93 5.66 21.32
N LEU A 147 -1.98 6.43 20.24
CA LEU A 147 -3.20 6.69 19.46
C LEU A 147 -3.67 5.51 18.57
N PHE A 148 -3.04 4.35 18.68
CA PHE A 148 -3.38 3.14 17.94
C PHE A 148 -3.24 1.89 18.82
N ASN A 149 -3.87 0.81 18.37
CA ASN A 149 -3.75 -0.53 18.96
C ASN A 149 -2.93 -1.43 18.03
N VAL A 150 -1.99 -2.17 18.59
CA VAL A 150 -1.18 -3.14 17.81
C VAL A 150 -1.98 -4.42 17.58
N SER A 151 -1.94 -4.96 16.35
CA SER A 151 -2.26 -6.35 16.09
C SER A 151 -1.03 -7.14 15.66
N HIS A 152 -0.86 -8.31 16.28
CA HIS A 152 0.14 -9.30 15.89
C HIS A 152 -0.38 -10.28 14.82
N ARG A 153 -1.66 -10.18 14.45
CA ARG A 153 -2.24 -10.99 13.39
C ARG A 153 -1.87 -10.35 12.04
N PRO A 154 -1.54 -11.16 11.01
CA PRO A 154 -1.34 -10.66 9.66
C PRO A 154 -2.54 -9.82 9.17
N SER A 155 -2.26 -8.71 8.48
CA SER A 155 -3.30 -7.73 8.17
C SER A 155 -4.45 -8.29 7.32
N HIS A 156 -4.17 -9.19 6.37
CA HIS A 156 -5.21 -9.85 5.56
C HIS A 156 -6.19 -10.67 6.42
N LEU A 157 -5.73 -11.27 7.53
CA LEU A 157 -6.58 -11.99 8.47
C LEU A 157 -7.34 -11.03 9.41
N GLU A 158 -6.77 -9.86 9.76
CA GLU A 158 -7.51 -8.82 10.47
C GLU A 158 -8.66 -8.24 9.63
N ILE A 159 -8.44 -8.05 8.33
CA ILE A 159 -9.50 -7.64 7.39
C ILE A 159 -10.66 -8.63 7.47
N LEU A 160 -10.38 -9.93 7.31
CA LEU A 160 -11.42 -10.96 7.36
C LEU A 160 -12.12 -11.02 8.73
N ARG A 161 -11.37 -10.88 9.83
CA ARG A 161 -11.96 -10.83 11.18
C ARG A 161 -12.94 -9.68 11.31
N LEU A 162 -12.54 -8.46 10.94
CA LEU A 162 -13.38 -7.27 11.02
C LEU A 162 -14.62 -7.37 10.14
N LEU A 163 -14.49 -7.92 8.93
CA LEU A 163 -15.62 -8.17 8.02
C LEU A 163 -16.59 -9.22 8.56
N ARG A 164 -16.08 -10.25 9.26
CA ARG A 164 -16.90 -11.30 9.90
C ARG A 164 -17.67 -10.77 11.11
N GLU A 165 -17.02 -9.93 11.93
CA GLU A 165 -17.59 -9.34 13.14
C GLU A 165 -18.57 -8.18 12.84
N SER A 166 -18.53 -7.62 11.63
CA SER A 166 -19.39 -6.51 11.22
C SER A 166 -20.57 -6.96 10.35
N GLU A 167 -21.64 -6.16 10.33
CA GLU A 167 -22.72 -6.32 9.36
C GLU A 167 -22.18 -6.21 7.92
N SER A 168 -22.69 -7.03 7.00
CA SER A 168 -22.32 -6.97 5.59
C SER A 168 -22.60 -5.58 5.02
N ASP A 169 -21.78 -5.13 4.06
CA ASP A 169 -21.95 -3.89 3.33
C ASP A 169 -21.82 -2.61 4.18
N THR A 170 -21.15 -2.71 5.33
CA THR A 170 -20.91 -1.55 6.23
C THR A 170 -19.48 -1.02 6.21
N ILE A 171 -18.48 -1.85 5.88
CA ILE A 171 -17.06 -1.48 5.85
C ILE A 171 -16.63 -1.22 4.41
N THR A 172 -15.99 -0.08 4.17
CA THR A 172 -15.28 0.23 2.92
C THR A 172 -13.77 0.00 3.11
N ILE A 173 -13.12 -0.68 2.17
CA ILE A 173 -11.66 -0.78 2.16
C ILE A 173 -11.12 0.30 1.22
N VAL A 174 -10.21 1.13 1.72
CA VAL A 174 -9.48 2.15 0.97
C VAL A 174 -8.06 1.62 0.75
N ALA A 175 -7.82 1.08 -0.45
CA ALA A 175 -6.53 0.53 -0.84
C ALA A 175 -5.72 1.61 -1.56
N ILE A 176 -4.71 2.13 -0.87
CA ILE A 176 -3.78 3.15 -1.35
C ILE A 176 -2.35 2.64 -1.44
N GLY A 177 -2.15 1.33 -1.28
CA GLY A 177 -0.92 0.60 -1.60
C GLY A 177 -1.16 -0.67 -2.41
N PRO A 178 -0.13 -1.51 -2.62
CA PRO A 178 -0.25 -2.74 -3.41
C PRO A 178 -1.33 -3.71 -2.93
N LEU A 179 -2.10 -4.28 -3.87
CA LEU A 179 -3.29 -5.08 -3.58
C LEU A 179 -3.02 -6.49 -3.05
N THR A 180 -1.77 -6.81 -2.69
CA THR A 180 -1.33 -8.12 -2.20
C THR A 180 -2.10 -8.55 -0.95
N THR A 181 -2.28 -7.66 0.03
CA THR A 181 -3.06 -7.95 1.24
C THR A 181 -4.49 -8.38 0.89
N LEU A 182 -5.14 -7.64 -0.01
CA LEU A 182 -6.53 -7.88 -0.41
C LEU A 182 -6.65 -9.18 -1.20
N ALA A 183 -5.70 -9.48 -2.07
CA ALA A 183 -5.67 -10.74 -2.80
C ALA A 183 -5.49 -11.94 -1.86
N LEU A 184 -4.64 -11.82 -0.82
CA LEU A 184 -4.48 -12.84 0.23
C LEU A 184 -5.78 -13.03 1.03
N ALA A 185 -6.42 -11.93 1.46
CA ALA A 185 -7.69 -12.00 2.18
C ALA A 185 -8.79 -12.66 1.34
N ALA A 186 -8.90 -12.28 0.06
CA ALA A 186 -9.84 -12.86 -0.88
C ALA A 186 -9.58 -14.35 -1.16
N ALA A 187 -8.31 -14.77 -1.21
CA ALA A 187 -7.96 -16.16 -1.44
C ALA A 187 -8.20 -17.04 -0.20
N GLU A 188 -8.01 -16.48 0.99
CA GLU A 188 -8.26 -17.17 2.26
C GLU A 188 -9.76 -17.44 2.49
N ASP A 189 -10.61 -16.41 2.31
CA ASP A 189 -12.06 -16.53 2.52
C ASP A 189 -12.83 -15.54 1.61
N PRO A 190 -13.13 -15.92 0.36
CA PRO A 190 -13.74 -15.02 -0.61
C PRO A 190 -15.15 -14.57 -0.21
N GLU A 191 -15.92 -15.43 0.48
CA GLU A 191 -17.26 -15.08 0.94
C GLU A 191 -17.24 -14.06 2.08
N VAL A 192 -16.34 -14.22 3.05
CA VAL A 192 -16.16 -13.20 4.09
C VAL A 192 -15.57 -11.93 3.52
N PHE A 193 -14.60 -12.01 2.60
CA PHE A 193 -14.04 -10.84 1.93
C PHE A 193 -15.12 -10.04 1.19
N LEU A 194 -16.03 -10.74 0.50
CA LEU A 194 -17.14 -10.11 -0.21
C LEU A 194 -18.11 -9.37 0.71
N ARG A 195 -18.16 -9.62 2.03
CA ARG A 195 -18.98 -8.82 2.96
C ARG A 195 -18.62 -7.33 2.97
N VAL A 196 -17.47 -6.94 2.42
CA VAL A 196 -17.12 -5.54 2.18
C VAL A 196 -18.22 -4.80 1.39
N LYS A 197 -18.43 -3.53 1.70
CA LYS A 197 -19.33 -2.64 0.97
C LYS A 197 -18.78 -2.32 -0.41
N GLU A 198 -17.52 -1.89 -0.45
CA GLU A 198 -16.76 -1.59 -1.65
C GLU A 198 -15.27 -1.52 -1.33
N VAL A 199 -14.46 -1.73 -2.36
CA VAL A 199 -13.02 -1.46 -2.33
C VAL A 199 -12.76 -0.22 -3.19
N VAL A 200 -12.26 0.85 -2.57
CA VAL A 200 -11.79 2.05 -3.26
C VAL A 200 -10.30 1.87 -3.48
N VAL A 201 -9.87 1.79 -4.74
CA VAL A 201 -8.47 1.55 -5.11
C VAL A 201 -7.89 2.83 -5.69
N MET A 202 -6.84 3.36 -5.07
CA MET A 202 -5.97 4.32 -5.73
C MET A 202 -5.07 3.53 -6.68
N GLY A 203 -5.36 3.64 -7.97
CA GLY A 203 -4.81 2.74 -8.97
C GLY A 203 -5.32 2.99 -10.38
N GLY A 204 -4.43 2.73 -11.33
CA GLY A 204 -4.60 2.96 -12.75
C GLY A 204 -4.61 4.42 -13.21
N THR A 205 -4.68 4.60 -14.53
CA THR A 205 -4.92 5.86 -15.22
C THR A 205 -6.00 5.65 -16.28
N ILE A 206 -6.79 6.67 -16.59
CA ILE A 206 -7.86 6.58 -17.60
C ILE A 206 -7.38 7.16 -18.94
N ASP A 207 -7.03 8.45 -18.98
CA ASP A 207 -6.71 9.14 -20.24
C ASP A 207 -5.23 9.58 -20.34
N GLN A 208 -4.38 9.17 -19.40
CA GLN A 208 -2.97 9.60 -19.32
C GLN A 208 -1.97 8.44 -19.23
N ALA A 209 -0.74 8.75 -19.64
CA ALA A 209 0.41 7.87 -19.43
C ALA A 209 0.66 7.65 -17.93
N GLY A 210 0.95 6.41 -17.55
CA GLY A 210 1.24 6.04 -16.17
C GLY A 210 2.53 6.59 -15.59
N ASN A 211 2.69 6.46 -14.27
CA ASN A 211 3.91 6.80 -13.54
C ASN A 211 4.96 5.66 -13.53
N VAL A 212 4.59 4.42 -13.86
CA VAL A 212 5.52 3.25 -13.84
C VAL A 212 6.05 2.84 -15.22
N SER A 213 5.46 3.29 -16.32
CA SER A 213 5.93 2.95 -17.68
C SER A 213 6.01 4.18 -18.58
N PRO A 214 6.98 4.25 -19.51
CA PRO A 214 6.93 5.23 -20.58
C PRO A 214 5.58 5.10 -21.32
N PRO A 215 5.07 6.18 -21.95
CA PRO A 215 3.72 6.23 -22.50
C PRO A 215 3.37 4.94 -23.25
N ALA A 216 2.15 4.42 -23.06
CA ALA A 216 1.66 3.15 -23.61
C ALA A 216 1.76 2.99 -25.15
N HIS A 217 2.31 4.00 -25.84
CA HIS A 217 2.59 4.04 -27.27
C HIS A 217 4.09 3.91 -27.61
N HIS A 218 4.98 3.77 -26.63
CA HIS A 218 6.42 3.64 -26.88
C HIS A 218 6.77 2.18 -27.23
N PRO A 219 7.48 1.90 -28.34
CA PRO A 219 7.76 0.55 -28.82
C PRO A 219 8.65 -0.34 -27.91
N TRP A 220 9.00 0.15 -26.72
CA TRP A 220 9.89 -0.49 -25.75
C TRP A 220 9.24 -0.64 -24.36
N ALA A 221 7.95 -0.29 -24.22
CA ALA A 221 7.23 -0.53 -22.97
C ALA A 221 7.12 -2.05 -22.75
N PRO A 222 7.56 -2.58 -21.60
CA PRO A 222 7.45 -4.00 -21.32
C PRO A 222 5.96 -4.41 -21.35
N GLU A 223 5.61 -5.41 -22.17
CA GLU A 223 4.27 -5.99 -22.11
C GLU A 223 4.04 -6.54 -20.70
N PRO A 224 2.88 -6.25 -20.08
CA PRO A 224 2.61 -6.76 -18.75
C PRO A 224 2.56 -8.29 -18.74
N PRO A 225 2.98 -8.93 -17.64
CA PRO A 225 3.13 -10.40 -17.57
C PRO A 225 1.79 -11.16 -17.66
N TYR A 226 0.65 -10.48 -17.62
CA TYR A 226 -0.66 -11.07 -17.89
C TYR A 226 -1.55 -10.13 -18.71
N ARG A 227 -2.40 -10.74 -19.55
CA ARG A 227 -3.36 -10.04 -20.41
C ARG A 227 -4.75 -10.14 -19.77
N LEU A 228 -5.34 -9.01 -19.40
CA LEU A 228 -6.62 -8.91 -18.67
C LEU A 228 -7.82 -9.50 -19.43
N ILE A 229 -7.72 -9.70 -20.76
CA ILE A 229 -8.79 -10.25 -21.59
C ILE A 229 -8.37 -11.61 -22.16
N LYS A 230 -9.09 -12.68 -21.79
CA LYS A 230 -8.88 -14.07 -22.30
C LYS A 230 -9.33 -14.30 -23.75
N GLN A 231 -9.66 -13.24 -24.51
CA GLN A 231 -10.04 -13.37 -25.92
C GLN A 231 -8.84 -13.73 -26.79
N ALA A 232 -9.09 -14.51 -27.84
CA ALA A 232 -8.11 -14.81 -28.88
C ALA A 232 -7.58 -13.51 -29.51
N PRO A 233 -6.31 -13.49 -29.97
CA PRO A 233 -5.74 -12.33 -30.65
C PRO A 233 -6.62 -11.82 -31.78
N GLY A 234 -6.88 -10.51 -31.80
CA GLY A 234 -7.71 -9.90 -32.83
C GLY A 234 -7.91 -8.39 -32.65
N PRO A 235 -8.32 -7.68 -33.71
CA PRO A 235 -8.41 -6.21 -33.73
C PRO A 235 -9.41 -5.65 -32.72
N ILE A 236 -10.51 -6.37 -32.43
CA ILE A 236 -11.48 -5.99 -31.39
C ILE A 236 -10.85 -6.12 -30.01
N ARG A 237 -10.11 -7.20 -29.74
CA ARG A 237 -9.38 -7.38 -28.48
C ARG A 237 -8.31 -6.31 -28.32
N ASP A 238 -7.57 -5.98 -29.38
CA ASP A 238 -6.51 -4.98 -29.31
C ASP A 238 -7.08 -3.56 -29.15
N LEU A 239 -8.23 -3.28 -29.78
CA LEU A 239 -8.98 -2.03 -29.56
C LEU A 239 -9.55 -1.94 -28.15
N LEU A 240 -10.13 -3.02 -27.62
CA LEU A 240 -10.61 -3.10 -26.24
C LEU A 240 -9.45 -3.00 -25.25
N ASN A 241 -8.30 -3.60 -25.52
CA ASN A 241 -7.09 -3.45 -24.72
C ASN A 241 -6.55 -2.02 -24.78
N ARG A 242 -6.60 -1.34 -25.93
CA ARG A 242 -6.17 0.07 -26.06
C ARG A 242 -7.14 1.07 -25.44
N ARG A 243 -8.45 0.79 -25.49
CA ARG A 243 -9.52 1.69 -25.04
C ARG A 243 -9.96 1.44 -23.61
N ASN A 244 -9.91 0.19 -23.15
CA ASN A 244 -10.11 -0.24 -21.76
C ASN A 244 -8.79 -0.42 -21.02
N GLN A 245 -7.67 0.07 -21.56
CA GLN A 245 -6.48 0.40 -20.79
C GLN A 245 -6.79 1.62 -19.88
N ILE A 246 -7.81 1.47 -19.03
CA ILE A 246 -7.72 1.89 -17.63
C ILE A 246 -6.53 1.12 -17.13
N THR A 247 -5.32 1.61 -17.35
CA THR A 247 -4.13 0.76 -17.32
C THR A 247 -3.90 0.48 -15.84
N PRO A 248 -4.29 -0.67 -15.28
CA PRO A 248 -4.15 -0.93 -13.84
C PRO A 248 -2.71 -1.32 -13.54
N LEU A 249 -1.78 -0.79 -14.33
CA LEU A 249 -0.34 -0.96 -14.34
C LEU A 249 0.35 0.36 -14.69
N ALA A 250 -0.45 1.40 -15.00
CA ALA A 250 0.03 2.75 -15.16
C ALA A 250 0.24 3.42 -13.80
N GLU A 251 -0.30 2.86 -12.73
CA GLU A 251 -0.12 3.36 -11.38
C GLU A 251 0.61 2.27 -10.56
N PHE A 252 1.49 2.70 -9.67
CA PHE A 252 2.43 1.87 -8.92
C PHE A 252 1.76 0.84 -8.03
N ASN A 253 0.72 1.19 -7.27
CA ASN A 253 0.05 0.26 -6.36
C ASN A 253 -0.48 -0.95 -7.10
N THR A 254 -1.10 -0.71 -8.26
CA THR A 254 -1.64 -1.78 -9.09
C THR A 254 -0.55 -2.51 -9.91
N PHE A 255 0.59 -1.86 -10.18
CA PHE A 255 1.74 -2.47 -10.86
C PHE A 255 2.62 -3.33 -9.95
N ALA A 256 2.86 -2.87 -8.72
CA ALA A 256 3.77 -3.49 -7.75
C ALA A 256 3.35 -4.93 -7.41
N ASP A 257 2.05 -5.23 -7.47
CA ASP A 257 1.54 -6.59 -7.52
C ASP A 257 0.40 -6.71 -8.52
N ALA A 258 0.80 -6.62 -9.78
CA ALA A 258 -0.03 -6.81 -10.93
C ALA A 258 -0.91 -8.09 -10.80
N TYR A 259 -0.33 -9.21 -10.34
CA TYR A 259 -1.06 -10.46 -10.18
C TYR A 259 -2.14 -10.39 -9.09
N ALA A 260 -1.82 -9.83 -7.92
CA ALA A 260 -2.80 -9.58 -6.86
C ALA A 260 -3.93 -8.65 -7.33
N ALA A 261 -3.60 -7.58 -8.03
CA ALA A 261 -4.59 -6.65 -8.57
C ALA A 261 -5.57 -7.37 -9.52
N ALA A 262 -5.06 -8.21 -10.43
CA ALA A 262 -5.89 -9.00 -11.32
C ALA A 262 -6.81 -9.98 -10.56
N ARG A 263 -6.32 -10.59 -9.48
CA ARG A 263 -7.15 -11.48 -8.63
C ARG A 263 -8.27 -10.73 -7.93
N VAL A 264 -7.99 -9.58 -7.32
CA VAL A 264 -9.02 -8.74 -6.67
C VAL A 264 -10.05 -8.29 -7.70
N TYR A 265 -9.62 -7.82 -8.88
CA TYR A 265 -10.53 -7.38 -9.93
C TYR A 265 -11.37 -8.51 -10.55
N ALA A 266 -10.87 -9.76 -10.54
CA ALA A 266 -11.66 -10.89 -11.00
C ALA A 266 -12.95 -11.10 -10.18
N LEU A 267 -13.00 -10.66 -8.92
CA LEU A 267 -14.20 -10.72 -8.08
C LEU A 267 -15.30 -9.74 -8.49
N THR A 268 -15.01 -8.78 -9.37
CA THR A 268 -16.04 -7.89 -9.95
C THR A 268 -16.91 -8.61 -10.98
N SER A 269 -16.43 -9.74 -11.50
CA SER A 269 -17.14 -10.57 -12.47
C SER A 269 -18.16 -11.47 -11.76
N PRO A 270 -19.35 -11.69 -12.35
CA PRO A 270 -20.28 -12.72 -11.86
C PRO A 270 -19.71 -14.15 -12.03
N ASN A 271 -18.67 -14.33 -12.85
CA ASN A 271 -17.98 -15.60 -13.06
C ASN A 271 -16.46 -15.41 -12.91
N PRO A 272 -15.91 -15.30 -11.68
CA PRO A 272 -14.50 -14.98 -11.46
C PRO A 272 -13.53 -15.93 -12.15
N HIS A 273 -13.87 -17.22 -12.31
CA HIS A 273 -13.03 -18.20 -13.05
C HIS A 273 -12.68 -17.76 -14.47
N THR A 274 -13.60 -17.05 -15.12
CA THR A 274 -13.41 -16.56 -16.49
C THR A 274 -12.47 -15.36 -16.56
N THR A 275 -12.26 -14.65 -15.45
CA THR A 275 -11.45 -13.43 -15.35
C THR A 275 -10.21 -13.59 -14.46
N LEU A 276 -10.12 -14.66 -13.69
CA LEU A 276 -8.96 -15.03 -12.87
C LEU A 276 -7.73 -15.17 -13.77
N PRO A 277 -6.60 -14.53 -13.40
CA PRO A 277 -5.34 -14.73 -14.11
C PRO A 277 -4.90 -16.19 -13.96
N PRO A 278 -4.25 -16.78 -14.98
CA PRO A 278 -3.71 -18.13 -14.88
C PRO A 278 -2.72 -18.21 -13.72
N THR A 279 -2.61 -19.36 -13.05
CA THR A 279 -1.54 -19.57 -12.06
C THR A 279 -0.19 -19.40 -12.76
N PRO A 280 0.73 -18.56 -12.24
CA PRO A 280 2.06 -18.43 -12.81
C PRO A 280 2.80 -19.77 -12.74
N PRO A 281 3.66 -20.09 -13.71
CA PRO A 281 4.46 -21.31 -13.68
C PRO A 281 5.40 -21.30 -12.47
N ALA A 282 5.71 -22.48 -11.95
CA ALA A 282 6.73 -22.63 -10.90
C ALA A 282 8.10 -22.10 -11.40
N PRO A 283 8.96 -21.58 -10.52
CA PRO A 283 10.27 -21.09 -10.90
C PRO A 283 11.15 -22.18 -11.50
N PRO A 284 12.10 -21.83 -12.39
CA PRO A 284 13.06 -22.80 -12.92
C PRO A 284 13.84 -23.49 -11.79
N GLY A 285 13.79 -24.82 -11.73
CA GLY A 285 14.52 -25.62 -10.73
C GLY A 285 13.71 -26.04 -9.50
N VAL A 286 12.44 -25.63 -9.41
CA VAL A 286 11.48 -26.15 -8.43
C VAL A 286 10.70 -27.29 -9.10
N ASP A 287 10.87 -28.52 -8.61
CA ASP A 287 10.01 -29.64 -9.01
C ASP A 287 8.61 -29.36 -8.43
N PRO A 288 7.56 -29.16 -9.25
CA PRO A 288 6.21 -28.92 -8.76
C PRO A 288 5.67 -30.24 -8.20
N GLY A 289 6.13 -30.61 -7.00
CA GLY A 289 5.70 -31.80 -6.31
C GLY A 289 4.19 -31.75 -6.04
N GLY A 290 3.40 -32.34 -6.94
CA GLY A 290 1.96 -32.51 -6.83
C GLY A 290 1.14 -31.33 -7.37
N ASP A 291 0.42 -31.63 -8.47
CA ASP A 291 -0.61 -30.94 -9.28
C ASP A 291 -1.52 -29.81 -8.72
N ALA A 292 -1.22 -29.13 -7.60
CA ALA A 292 -2.04 -28.03 -7.09
C ALA A 292 -1.23 -26.76 -6.80
N PRO A 293 -1.69 -25.58 -7.26
CA PRO A 293 -1.06 -24.33 -6.89
C PRO A 293 -1.17 -24.09 -5.37
N PRO A 294 -0.26 -23.32 -4.75
CA PRO A 294 -0.41 -22.86 -3.38
C PRO A 294 -1.82 -22.36 -3.08
N GLN A 295 -2.32 -22.57 -1.86
CA GLN A 295 -3.71 -22.25 -1.50
C GLN A 295 -4.11 -20.80 -1.84
N PHE A 296 -3.22 -19.83 -1.63
CA PHE A 296 -3.46 -18.43 -1.95
C PHE A 296 -3.55 -18.14 -3.47
N LEU A 297 -3.15 -19.08 -4.32
CA LEU A 297 -3.26 -19.04 -5.77
C LEU A 297 -4.39 -19.92 -6.31
N ALA A 298 -5.06 -20.71 -5.46
CA ALA A 298 -6.19 -21.54 -5.85
C ALA A 298 -7.30 -20.71 -6.52
N PRO A 299 -8.05 -21.28 -7.47
CA PRO A 299 -9.17 -20.57 -8.08
C PRO A 299 -10.25 -20.28 -7.04
N TYR A 300 -10.96 -19.17 -7.20
CA TYR A 300 -12.13 -18.85 -6.37
C TYR A 300 -13.25 -19.88 -6.57
N PRO A 301 -14.24 -20.00 -5.68
CA PRO A 301 -15.44 -20.82 -5.91
C PRO A 301 -16.19 -20.45 -7.21
N GLU A 302 -16.87 -21.41 -7.85
CA GLU A 302 -17.66 -21.18 -9.07
C GLU A 302 -18.82 -20.21 -8.88
N LYS A 303 -19.41 -20.22 -7.68
CA LYS A 303 -20.52 -19.37 -7.29
C LYS A 303 -20.13 -18.63 -6.04
N LEU A 304 -20.21 -17.31 -6.11
CA LEU A 304 -20.04 -16.41 -4.97
C LEU A 304 -21.36 -15.69 -4.68
N SER A 305 -21.56 -15.30 -3.42
CA SER A 305 -22.80 -14.63 -2.98
C SER A 305 -23.08 -13.30 -3.67
N LYS A 306 -22.04 -12.57 -4.10
CA LYS A 306 -22.15 -11.32 -4.88
C LYS A 306 -20.85 -10.95 -5.60
N CYS A 307 -20.92 -10.00 -6.51
CA CYS A 307 -19.74 -9.37 -7.10
C CYS A 307 -19.16 -8.31 -6.17
N LEU A 308 -17.83 -8.18 -6.19
CA LEU A 308 -17.13 -7.10 -5.52
C LEU A 308 -17.41 -5.76 -6.22
N LYS A 309 -17.81 -4.74 -5.47
CA LYS A 309 -17.83 -3.36 -5.95
C LYS A 309 -16.44 -2.75 -5.81
N VAL A 310 -15.82 -2.42 -6.94
CA VAL A 310 -14.53 -1.70 -6.98
C VAL A 310 -14.78 -0.29 -7.53
N THR A 311 -14.29 0.71 -6.80
CA THR A 311 -14.25 2.10 -7.24
C THR A 311 -12.79 2.48 -7.48
N LEU A 312 -12.45 2.82 -8.72
CA LEU A 312 -11.09 3.25 -9.06
C LEU A 312 -10.95 4.75 -8.84
N PHE A 313 -9.89 5.14 -8.13
CA PHE A 313 -9.41 6.50 -7.99
C PHE A 313 -8.11 6.61 -8.81
N PRO A 314 -8.21 6.88 -10.12
CA PRO A 314 -7.05 6.89 -11.00
C PRO A 314 -6.13 8.07 -10.68
N LEU A 315 -4.84 7.93 -10.98
CA LEU A 315 -3.84 9.01 -10.92
C LEU A 315 -4.04 10.04 -12.06
N ASP A 316 -5.26 10.24 -12.54
CA ASP A 316 -5.53 11.17 -13.62
C ASP A 316 -5.40 12.61 -13.11
N ILE A 317 -4.16 13.09 -13.07
CA ILE A 317 -3.75 14.44 -12.69
C ILE A 317 -4.03 15.48 -13.80
N THR A 318 -5.01 15.22 -14.68
CA THR A 318 -5.41 16.16 -15.75
C THR A 318 -5.84 17.50 -15.17
N GLU A 319 -6.33 17.52 -13.94
CA GLU A 319 -6.60 18.74 -13.19
C GLU A 319 -5.38 19.15 -12.35
N ARG A 320 -4.92 20.40 -12.54
CA ARG A 320 -3.91 20.99 -11.67
C ARG A 320 -4.52 21.15 -10.27
N HIS A 321 -3.91 20.53 -9.27
CA HIS A 321 -4.19 20.84 -7.87
C HIS A 321 -4.17 22.37 -7.66
N LEU A 322 -5.25 22.91 -7.08
CA LEU A 322 -5.41 24.35 -6.86
C LEU A 322 -4.54 24.86 -5.70
N LEU A 323 -3.84 23.97 -4.98
CA LEU A 323 -2.97 24.36 -3.87
C LEU A 323 -1.62 24.84 -4.38
N THR A 324 -1.45 26.16 -4.50
CA THR A 324 -0.17 26.74 -4.87
C THR A 324 0.83 26.67 -3.71
N ARG A 325 2.13 26.69 -4.03
CA ARG A 325 3.20 26.81 -3.02
C ARG A 325 3.04 28.05 -2.14
N GLY A 326 2.47 29.12 -2.70
CA GLY A 326 2.18 30.35 -1.95
C GLY A 326 1.09 30.13 -0.90
N GLU A 327 0.00 29.44 -1.26
CA GLU A 327 -1.08 29.09 -0.33
C GLU A 327 -0.61 28.12 0.75
N TYR A 328 0.13 27.06 0.36
CA TYR A 328 0.75 26.16 1.33
C TYR A 328 1.63 26.92 2.34
N ARG A 329 2.50 27.83 1.85
CA ARG A 329 3.37 28.65 2.71
C ARG A 329 2.60 29.55 3.66
N LYS A 330 1.52 30.19 3.19
CA LYS A 330 0.66 31.03 4.03
C LYS A 330 0.08 30.25 5.22
N VAL A 331 -0.20 28.96 5.04
CA VAL A 331 -0.73 28.09 6.10
C VAL A 331 0.38 27.54 6.99
N ILE A 332 1.47 27.01 6.41
CA ILE A 332 2.50 26.30 7.19
C ILE A 332 3.46 27.24 7.93
N THR A 333 3.78 28.42 7.39
CA THR A 333 4.79 29.32 7.99
C THR A 333 4.45 29.74 9.42
N PRO A 334 3.23 30.19 9.74
CA PRO A 334 2.87 30.52 11.13
C PRO A 334 2.98 29.32 12.09
N LEU A 335 2.73 28.10 11.59
CA LEU A 335 2.83 26.87 12.39
C LEU A 335 4.31 26.51 12.66
N LEU A 336 5.17 26.68 11.66
CA LEU A 336 6.63 26.50 11.81
C LEU A 336 7.22 27.52 12.79
N GLU A 337 6.84 28.79 12.69
CA GLU A 337 7.27 29.83 13.63
C GLU A 337 6.82 29.54 15.08
N ALA A 338 5.63 28.94 15.22
CA ALA A 338 5.09 28.50 16.50
C ALA A 338 5.62 27.13 16.95
N LYS A 339 6.54 26.51 16.19
CA LYS A 339 7.17 25.20 16.46
C LYS A 339 6.15 24.07 16.62
N SER A 340 5.17 24.02 15.71
CA SER A 340 4.25 22.87 15.59
C SER A 340 5.03 21.62 15.18
N PRO A 341 5.04 20.55 16.00
CA PRO A 341 5.75 19.31 15.68
C PRO A 341 5.33 18.69 14.34
N LEU A 342 4.04 18.69 14.04
CA LEU A 342 3.53 18.11 12.79
C LEU A 342 3.91 18.97 11.58
N ALA A 343 3.91 20.30 11.72
CA ALA A 343 4.34 21.20 10.66
C ALA A 343 5.84 21.03 10.34
N GLU A 344 6.69 20.93 11.36
CA GLU A 344 8.13 20.69 11.20
C GLU A 344 8.40 19.33 10.53
N TRP A 345 7.70 18.28 10.96
CA TRP A 345 7.82 16.95 10.37
C TRP A 345 7.35 16.90 8.91
N THR A 346 6.21 17.53 8.61
CA THR A 346 5.64 17.58 7.25
C THR A 346 6.55 18.38 6.30
N GLU A 347 7.13 19.49 6.76
CA GLU A 347 8.06 20.29 5.96
C GLU A 347 9.37 19.54 5.70
N ALA A 348 9.93 18.88 6.71
CA ALA A 348 11.14 18.07 6.56
C ALA A 348 10.95 16.89 5.58
N SER A 349 9.76 16.29 5.59
CA SER A 349 9.37 15.19 4.70
C SER A 349 9.07 15.67 3.27
N SER A 350 8.45 16.83 3.12
CA SER A 350 8.11 17.43 1.82
C SER A 350 9.30 18.10 1.11
N ALA A 351 10.31 18.55 1.86
CA ALA A 351 11.50 19.19 1.30
C ALA A 351 12.48 18.20 0.64
N ARG A 352 12.44 16.90 0.99
CA ARG A 352 13.39 15.90 0.48
C ARG A 352 13.10 15.41 -0.96
N PRO A 353 11.85 15.22 -1.41
CA PRO A 353 11.56 14.82 -2.80
C PRO A 353 11.79 15.96 -3.82
N LEU A 354 11.54 17.21 -3.44
CA LEU A 354 11.60 18.37 -4.35
C LEU A 354 13.02 18.82 -4.73
N ILE A 355 14.06 18.37 -4.00
CA ILE A 355 15.46 18.79 -4.23
C ILE A 355 16.21 17.86 -5.20
N ARG A 356 15.67 16.68 -5.57
CA ARG A 356 16.33 15.76 -6.52
C ARG A 356 16.07 16.05 -8.01
N SER A 357 15.23 17.02 -8.38
CA SER A 357 15.02 17.39 -9.79
C SER A 357 16.00 18.44 -10.35
N LYS A 358 17.01 18.87 -9.57
CA LYS A 358 18.09 19.74 -10.07
C LYS A 358 19.47 19.16 -9.78
N ARG A 359 19.86 18.13 -10.55
CA ARG A 359 21.23 17.93 -11.07
C ARG A 359 21.33 16.63 -11.88
N SER A 360 20.91 16.69 -13.14
CA SER A 360 21.62 16.00 -14.23
C SER A 360 21.77 16.97 -15.40
N LYS A 361 22.58 18.00 -15.17
CA LYS A 361 23.38 18.64 -16.21
C LYS A 361 24.83 18.30 -15.87
N LYS A 362 25.23 17.05 -16.15
CA LYS A 362 26.62 16.70 -16.34
C LYS A 362 26.75 16.16 -17.76
N THR A 363 27.26 17.04 -18.61
CA THR A 363 28.24 16.75 -19.67
C THR A 363 27.87 15.65 -20.66
N SER A 364 27.31 16.09 -21.78
CA SER A 364 27.63 15.57 -23.10
C SER A 364 29.15 15.67 -23.35
N ALA A 365 29.90 14.66 -22.94
CA ALA A 365 31.24 14.35 -23.41
C ALA A 365 31.59 12.93 -22.95
N GLU A 366 32.12 12.12 -23.87
CA GLU A 366 32.69 10.78 -23.67
C GLU A 366 31.70 9.60 -23.60
N MET A 367 31.19 9.20 -24.78
CA MET A 367 31.00 7.77 -25.06
C MET A 367 32.29 7.21 -25.67
N PRO A 368 32.93 6.19 -25.07
CA PRO A 368 33.94 5.41 -25.78
C PRO A 368 33.25 4.58 -26.87
N SER A 369 33.66 4.79 -28.11
CA SER A 369 33.30 3.98 -29.26
C SER A 369 33.77 2.53 -29.09
N LEU A 370 32.85 1.64 -28.74
CA LEU A 370 33.07 0.19 -28.78
C LEU A 370 32.39 -0.42 -30.01
N TYR A 371 32.77 0.03 -31.21
CA TYR A 371 32.57 -0.76 -32.44
C TYR A 371 33.64 -0.34 -33.47
N SER A 372 34.69 -1.14 -33.55
CA SER A 372 35.65 -1.16 -34.65
C SER A 372 35.93 -2.61 -35.01
N SER A 373 35.68 -2.95 -36.27
CA SER A 373 36.11 -4.15 -37.01
C SER A 373 35.60 -5.50 -36.49
N THR A 374 34.83 -6.26 -37.26
CA THR A 374 35.41 -6.97 -38.40
C THR A 374 34.35 -7.37 -39.43
N THR A 375 34.53 -6.87 -40.65
CA THR A 375 34.14 -7.53 -41.90
C THR A 375 35.17 -8.61 -42.22
N HIS A 376 34.71 -9.83 -42.47
CA HIS A 376 35.11 -10.63 -43.62
C HIS A 376 33.97 -11.57 -44.04
#